data_AF-A0A358R4T9-F1
#
_entry.id   AF-A0A358R4T9-F1
#
_cell.length_a   1.000
_cell.length_b   1.000
_cell.length_c   1.000
_cell.angle_alpha   90.00
_cell.angle_beta   90.00
_cell.angle_gamma   90.00
#
_symmetry.space_group_name_H-M   'P 1'
#
loop_
_entity.id
_entity.type
_entity.pdbx_description
1 polymer ?
#
loop_
_entity_poly.entity_id
_entity_poly.type
_entity_poly.pdbx_seq_one_letter_code
_entity_poly.pdbx_strand_id
1 'polypeptide(L)'
;MNLRRQTLNFKINEVGSSTLHERHKIDLRQVPETQFLQAKVKDQLFIDHLLLEDLIDVKQHQNGEYIQSLASGAGCFATAPSFGGAYSPTTQPKNPLTQPLVRLSSKIRHIRRKYGDIGVNVVTAHVVLDKWTEDKTRINILAKVL
;
A
#
# COMPACT_ATOMS: atom_id res chain seq x y z
N MET A 1 14.04 -34.59 37.96
CA MET A 1 14.34 -33.16 37.71
C MET A 1 13.24 -32.62 36.80
N ASN A 2 12.17 -32.07 37.39
CA ASN A 2 10.94 -31.72 36.68
C ASN A 2 11.07 -30.35 36.02
N LEU A 3 11.15 -30.32 34.68
CA LEU A 3 11.02 -29.11 33.88
C LEU A 3 9.56 -28.62 33.97
N ARG A 4 9.29 -27.68 34.88
CA ARG A 4 8.06 -26.88 34.88
C ARG A 4 7.94 -26.19 33.53
N ARG A 5 7.05 -26.67 32.66
CA ARG A 5 6.49 -25.86 31.57
C ARG A 5 5.81 -24.66 32.22
N GLN A 6 6.47 -23.52 32.21
CA GLN A 6 5.81 -22.24 32.47
C GLN A 6 4.85 -22.00 31.31
N THR A 7 3.57 -22.31 31.52
CA THR A 7 2.49 -21.82 30.65
C THR A 7 2.44 -20.32 30.83
N LEU A 8 3.13 -19.57 29.97
CA LEU A 8 2.98 -18.13 29.85
C LEU A 8 1.53 -17.88 29.44
N ASN A 9 0.71 -17.50 30.40
CA ASN A 9 -0.69 -17.20 30.23
C ASN A 9 -0.78 -15.79 29.61
N PHE A 10 -0.43 -15.69 28.33
CA PHE A 10 -0.53 -14.43 27.59
C PHE A 10 -1.99 -14.00 27.60
N LYS A 11 -2.25 -12.82 28.16
CA LYS A 11 -3.59 -12.24 28.13
C LYS A 11 -3.79 -11.69 26.72
N ILE A 12 -4.37 -12.52 25.86
CA ILE A 12 -4.66 -12.20 24.45
C ILE A 12 -5.72 -11.08 24.44
N ASN A 13 -5.30 -9.82 24.34
CA ASN A 13 -6.22 -8.68 24.43
C ASN A 13 -6.26 -7.80 23.16
N GLU A 14 -5.21 -7.79 22.31
CA GLU A 14 -5.14 -6.90 21.14
C GLU A 14 -4.65 -7.60 19.85
N VAL A 15 -5.26 -8.73 19.53
CA VAL A 15 -4.97 -9.46 18.28
C VAL A 15 -5.74 -8.94 17.06
N GLY A 16 -6.72 -8.06 17.25
CA GLY A 16 -7.65 -7.65 16.18
C GLY A 16 -8.75 -8.68 15.90
N SER A 17 -9.66 -8.36 14.98
CA SER A 17 -10.80 -9.21 14.62
C SER A 17 -10.41 -10.36 13.68
N SER A 18 -11.21 -11.43 13.63
CA SER A 18 -11.01 -12.54 12.67
C SER A 18 -10.96 -12.06 11.22
N THR A 19 -11.76 -11.04 10.88
CA THR A 19 -11.76 -10.39 9.56
C THR A 19 -10.44 -9.72 9.22
N LEU A 20 -9.70 -9.23 10.21
CA LEU A 20 -8.37 -8.64 10.04
C LEU A 20 -7.36 -9.76 9.69
N HIS A 21 -7.47 -10.91 10.35
CA HIS A 21 -6.61 -12.09 10.12
C HIS A 21 -6.87 -12.77 8.77
N GLU A 22 -8.10 -12.71 8.27
CA GLU A 22 -8.46 -13.26 6.95
C GLU A 22 -7.93 -12.41 5.79
N ARG A 23 -7.87 -11.08 5.97
CA ARG A 23 -7.54 -10.14 4.90
C ARG A 23 -6.08 -9.73 4.89
N HIS A 24 -5.39 -9.84 6.02
CA HIS A 24 -4.05 -9.30 6.20
C HIS A 24 -3.08 -10.31 6.77
N LYS A 25 -1.80 -10.16 6.41
CA LYS A 25 -0.71 -10.92 7.01
C LYS A 25 -0.34 -10.26 8.33
N ILE A 26 -0.63 -10.92 9.44
CA ILE A 26 -0.40 -10.36 10.77
C ILE A 26 0.82 -11.02 11.41
N ASP A 27 1.64 -10.20 12.07
CA ASP A 27 2.60 -10.65 13.09
C ASP A 27 2.07 -10.35 14.49
N LEU A 28 2.44 -11.18 15.45
CA LEU A 28 2.16 -10.90 16.86
C LEU A 28 3.41 -10.32 17.51
N ARG A 29 3.35 -9.04 17.87
CA ARG A 29 4.43 -8.37 18.60
C ARG A 29 4.10 -8.35 20.08
N GLN A 30 5.03 -8.80 20.92
CA GLN A 30 4.94 -8.56 22.34
C GLN A 30 5.29 -7.11 22.63
N VAL A 31 4.40 -6.40 23.31
CA VAL A 31 4.65 -5.01 23.72
C VAL A 31 5.62 -5.06 24.91
N PRO A 32 6.79 -4.37 24.83
CA PRO A 32 7.73 -4.30 25.94
C PRO A 32 7.01 -3.83 27.21
N GLU A 33 7.37 -4.41 28.36
CA GLU A 33 6.79 -4.07 29.67
C GLU A 33 5.34 -4.52 29.93
N THR A 34 4.68 -5.15 28.96
CA THR A 34 3.33 -5.74 29.18
C THR A 34 3.28 -7.22 28.80
N GLN A 35 2.32 -7.95 29.38
CA GLN A 35 2.02 -9.34 28.99
C GLN A 35 1.10 -9.45 27.77
N PHE A 36 0.90 -8.33 27.06
CA PHE A 36 -0.02 -8.25 25.92
C PHE A 36 0.69 -8.52 24.60
N LEU A 37 -0.03 -9.18 23.71
CA LEU A 37 0.34 -9.38 22.31
C LEU A 37 -0.48 -8.41 21.46
N GLN A 38 0.20 -7.65 20.59
CA GLN A 38 -0.40 -6.74 19.64
C GLN A 38 -0.25 -7.30 18.22
N ALA A 39 -1.33 -7.28 17.44
CA ALA A 39 -1.30 -7.61 16.03
C ALA A 39 -0.68 -6.47 15.20
N LYS A 40 0.33 -6.79 14.39
CA LYS A 40 0.95 -5.89 13.41
C LYS A 40 0.69 -6.39 12.00
N VAL A 41 0.02 -5.59 11.18
CA VAL A 41 -0.21 -5.86 9.76
C VAL A 41 1.11 -5.71 8.99
N LYS A 42 1.52 -6.72 8.23
CA LYS A 42 2.77 -6.75 7.45
C LYS A 42 2.60 -6.30 6.00
N ASP A 43 1.39 -6.40 5.48
CA ASP A 43 1.01 -6.08 4.10
C ASP A 43 0.43 -4.67 3.95
N GLN A 44 0.63 -3.82 4.97
CA GLN A 44 0.23 -2.43 4.93
C GLN A 44 1.10 -1.65 3.93
N LEU A 45 0.47 -0.86 3.06
CA LEU A 45 1.19 -0.04 2.09
C LEU A 45 1.95 1.08 2.80
N PHE A 46 3.04 1.53 2.19
CA PHE A 46 3.85 2.63 2.72
C PHE A 46 3.02 3.91 2.89
N ILE A 47 2.09 4.21 1.98
CA ILE A 47 1.20 5.36 2.09
C ILE A 47 0.26 5.28 3.31
N ASP A 48 -0.16 4.09 3.71
CA ASP A 48 -1.00 3.90 4.90
C ASP A 48 -0.17 4.13 6.17
N HIS A 49 1.09 3.70 6.17
CA HIS A 49 2.02 4.01 7.25
C HIS A 49 2.25 5.51 7.39
N LEU A 50 2.41 6.24 6.28
CA LEU A 50 2.55 7.70 6.32
C LEU A 50 1.32 8.39 6.92
N LEU A 51 0.11 7.87 6.67
CA LEU A 51 -1.11 8.39 7.28
C LEU A 51 -1.15 8.10 8.79
N LEU A 52 -0.79 6.87 9.21
CA LEU A 52 -0.79 6.49 10.63
C LEU A 52 0.23 7.27 11.48
N GLU A 53 1.35 7.67 10.87
CA GLU A 53 2.39 8.48 11.51
C GLU A 53 2.12 10.00 11.39
N ASP A 54 0.93 10.41 10.92
CA ASP A 54 0.55 11.81 10.68
C ASP A 54 1.53 12.59 9.76
N LEU A 55 2.22 11.88 8.86
CA LEU A 55 3.16 12.48 7.90
C LEU A 55 2.46 12.99 6.63
N ILE A 56 1.25 12.50 6.37
CA ILE A 56 0.35 12.98 5.32
C ILE A 56 -1.07 13.11 5.87
N ASP A 57 -1.86 14.01 5.29
CA ASP A 57 -3.27 14.14 5.63
C ASP A 57 -4.16 13.13 4.87
N VAL A 58 -5.43 13.06 5.24
CA VAL A 58 -6.41 12.15 4.63
C VAL A 58 -6.61 12.42 3.14
N LYS A 59 -6.49 13.67 2.68
CA LYS A 59 -6.68 14.02 1.26
C LYS A 59 -5.49 13.56 0.42
N GLN A 60 -4.28 13.70 0.96
CA GLN A 60 -3.04 13.23 0.38
C GLN A 60 -3.04 11.70 0.32
N HIS A 61 -3.49 11.04 1.38
CA HIS A 61 -3.66 9.59 1.40
C HIS A 61 -4.64 9.12 0.31
N GLN A 62 -5.81 9.75 0.19
CA GLN A 62 -6.78 9.46 -0.89
C GLN A 62 -6.19 9.65 -2.29
N ASN A 63 -5.37 10.68 -2.51
CA ASN A 63 -4.69 10.87 -3.79
C ASN A 63 -3.63 9.78 -4.03
N GLY A 64 -2.95 9.32 -2.98
CA GLY A 64 -2.04 8.17 -3.01
C GLY A 64 -2.76 6.87 -3.40
N GLU A 65 -3.88 6.56 -2.75
CA GLU A 65 -4.73 5.42 -3.11
C GLU A 65 -5.24 5.50 -4.53
N TYR A 66 -5.63 6.69 -4.99
CA TYR A 66 -6.05 6.89 -6.37
C TYR A 66 -4.93 6.56 -7.36
N ILE A 67 -3.71 7.05 -7.12
CA ILE A 67 -2.55 6.73 -7.96
C ILE A 67 -2.26 5.23 -7.93
N GLN A 68 -2.34 4.60 -6.76
CA GLN A 68 -2.14 3.17 -6.61
C GLN A 68 -3.20 2.37 -7.40
N SER A 69 -4.47 2.76 -7.31
CA SER A 69 -5.57 2.14 -8.06
C SER A 69 -5.37 2.24 -9.57
N LEU A 70 -4.84 3.37 -10.06
CA LEU A 70 -4.51 3.57 -11.47
C LEU A 70 -3.35 2.67 -11.90
N ALA A 71 -2.32 2.55 -11.08
CA ALA A 71 -1.19 1.67 -11.34
C ALA A 71 -1.59 0.18 -11.34
N SER A 72 -2.45 -0.22 -10.40
CA SER A 72 -3.05 -1.55 -10.34
C SER A 72 -3.87 -1.88 -11.58
N GLY A 73 -4.79 -0.99 -11.96
CA GLY A 73 -5.62 -1.17 -13.15
C GLY A 73 -4.82 -1.11 -14.46
N ALA A 74 -3.67 -0.45 -14.46
CA ALA A 74 -2.76 -0.37 -15.59
C ALA A 74 -1.88 -1.62 -15.76
N GLY A 75 -1.87 -2.54 -14.80
CA GLY A 75 -0.96 -3.69 -14.81
C GLY A 75 0.50 -3.27 -14.67
N CYS A 76 0.80 -2.16 -14.00
CA CYS A 76 2.17 -1.70 -13.76
C CYS A 76 2.91 -2.52 -12.67
N PHE A 77 2.31 -3.59 -12.16
CA PHE A 77 2.96 -4.58 -11.30
C PHE A 77 3.66 -5.64 -12.15
N ALA A 78 4.70 -6.28 -11.58
CA ALA A 78 5.53 -7.29 -12.25
C ALA A 78 4.79 -8.59 -12.66
N THR A 79 3.47 -8.63 -12.53
CA THR A 79 2.60 -9.75 -12.94
C THR A 79 1.81 -9.37 -14.18
N ALA A 80 2.01 -10.15 -15.26
CA ALA A 80 1.35 -9.95 -16.54
C ALA A 80 -0.18 -9.90 -16.38
N PRO A 81 -0.89 -8.95 -17.03
CA PRO A 81 -2.33 -8.94 -17.02
C PRO A 81 -2.87 -10.23 -17.66
N SER A 82 -3.77 -10.92 -16.96
CA SER A 82 -4.49 -12.07 -17.52
C SER A 82 -5.41 -11.59 -18.65
N PHE A 83 -5.10 -11.97 -19.88
CA PHE A 83 -5.95 -11.76 -21.07
C PHE A 83 -7.11 -12.76 -21.15
N GLY A 84 -7.69 -13.16 -20.01
CA GLY A 84 -8.85 -14.05 -19.96
C GLY A 84 -10.16 -13.27 -20.07
N GLY A 85 -10.59 -12.91 -21.28
CA GLY A 85 -11.84 -12.15 -21.44
C GLY A 85 -12.35 -12.02 -22.87
N ALA A 86 -13.03 -13.07 -23.33
CA ALA A 86 -14.14 -13.10 -24.30
C ALA A 86 -14.13 -12.07 -25.47
N TYR A 87 -13.79 -12.58 -26.65
CA TYR A 87 -14.10 -11.96 -27.94
C TYR A 87 -15.62 -11.98 -28.15
N SER A 88 -16.31 -10.85 -27.94
CA SER A 88 -17.71 -10.66 -28.32
C SER A 88 -17.79 -9.63 -29.46
N PRO A 89 -18.35 -9.96 -30.63
CA PRO A 89 -18.30 -9.11 -31.83
C PRO A 89 -19.25 -7.89 -31.80
N THR A 90 -20.11 -7.75 -30.79
CA THR A 90 -21.18 -6.74 -30.77
C THR A 90 -20.99 -5.60 -29.77
N THR A 91 -19.90 -5.60 -29.01
CA THR A 91 -19.55 -4.48 -28.12
C THR A 91 -18.09 -4.17 -28.35
N GLN A 92 -17.79 -2.97 -28.87
CA GLN A 92 -16.42 -2.45 -28.92
C GLN A 92 -15.76 -2.75 -27.56
N PRO A 93 -14.71 -3.59 -27.51
CA PRO A 93 -14.10 -3.92 -26.25
C PRO A 93 -13.54 -2.60 -25.70
N LYS A 94 -14.17 -2.07 -24.65
CA LYS A 94 -13.54 -1.04 -23.82
C LYS A 94 -12.28 -1.70 -23.30
N ASN A 95 -11.16 -1.47 -23.97
CA ASN A 95 -9.87 -2.05 -23.60
C ASN A 95 -9.67 -1.76 -22.10
N PRO A 96 -9.80 -2.76 -21.22
CA PRO A 96 -9.87 -2.52 -19.78
C PRO A 96 -8.56 -1.95 -19.25
N LEU A 97 -7.46 -2.21 -19.96
CA LEU A 97 -6.11 -1.75 -19.67
C LEU A 97 -5.80 -0.34 -20.20
N THR A 98 -6.38 0.08 -21.33
CA THR A 98 -6.00 1.38 -21.94
C THR A 98 -6.48 2.56 -21.11
N GLN A 99 -7.65 2.49 -20.47
CA GLN A 99 -8.16 3.61 -19.69
C GLN A 99 -7.33 3.90 -18.43
N PRO A 100 -6.99 2.91 -17.57
CA PRO A 100 -6.10 3.12 -16.43
C PRO A 100 -4.71 3.58 -16.84
N LEU A 101 -4.11 2.99 -17.89
CA LEU A 101 -2.81 3.41 -18.41
C LEU A 101 -2.80 4.86 -18.90
N VAL A 102 -3.83 5.28 -19.64
CA VAL A 102 -3.96 6.67 -20.11
C VAL A 102 -4.16 7.65 -18.95
N ARG A 103 -4.94 7.27 -17.93
CA ARG A 103 -5.12 8.11 -16.72
C ARG A 103 -3.84 8.19 -15.90
N LEU A 104 -3.14 7.07 -15.71
CA LEU A 104 -1.87 7.01 -15.00
C LEU A 104 -0.81 7.85 -15.70
N SER A 105 -0.62 7.68 -17.02
CA SER A 105 0.33 8.48 -17.81
C SER A 105 0.00 9.97 -17.77
N SER A 106 -1.28 10.35 -17.78
CA SER A 106 -1.72 11.73 -17.62
C SER A 106 -1.38 12.28 -16.23
N LYS A 107 -1.60 11.50 -15.17
CA LYS A 107 -1.27 11.85 -13.80
C LYS A 107 0.24 11.99 -13.61
N ILE A 108 1.04 11.05 -14.12
CA ILE A 108 2.51 11.11 -14.11
C ILE A 108 3.00 12.35 -14.87
N ARG A 109 2.42 12.66 -16.03
CA ARG A 109 2.76 13.88 -16.79
C ARG A 109 2.44 15.14 -15.99
N HIS A 110 1.33 15.19 -15.29
CA HIS A 110 0.98 16.30 -14.41
C HIS A 110 2.01 16.45 -13.27
N ILE A 111 2.35 15.35 -12.60
CA ILE A 111 3.36 15.33 -11.53
C ILE A 111 4.72 15.82 -12.06
N ARG A 112 5.16 15.33 -13.22
CA ARG A 112 6.41 15.75 -13.87
C ARG A 112 6.44 17.25 -14.13
N ARG A 113 5.34 17.83 -14.63
CA ARG A 113 5.26 19.27 -14.92
C ARG A 113 5.38 20.13 -13.66
N LYS A 114 4.85 19.66 -12.53
CA LYS A 114 4.77 20.45 -11.28
C LYS A 114 5.96 20.21 -10.35
N TYR A 115 6.51 19.00 -10.32
CA TYR A 115 7.53 18.57 -9.36
C TYR A 115 8.78 17.96 -10.01
N GLY A 116 8.86 17.99 -11.34
CA GLY A 116 9.98 17.43 -12.10
C GLY A 116 10.07 15.91 -12.03
N ASP A 117 11.20 15.38 -12.52
CA ASP A 117 11.45 13.93 -12.54
C ASP A 117 11.67 13.34 -11.15
N ILE A 118 12.09 14.15 -10.18
CA ILE A 118 12.25 13.74 -8.78
C ILE A 118 10.87 13.38 -8.20
N GLY A 119 9.84 14.20 -8.43
CA GLY A 119 8.48 13.91 -7.96
C GLY A 119 7.92 12.62 -8.58
N VAL A 120 8.18 12.40 -9.88
CA VAL A 120 7.80 11.14 -10.54
C VAL A 120 8.53 9.95 -9.90
N ASN A 121 9.84 10.05 -9.71
CA ASN A 121 10.63 8.98 -9.10
C ASN A 121 10.13 8.60 -7.71
N VAL A 122 9.85 9.60 -6.88
CA VAL A 122 9.38 9.42 -5.50
C VAL A 122 8.00 8.74 -5.49
N VAL A 123 7.04 9.21 -6.30
CA VAL A 123 5.71 8.58 -6.38
C VAL A 123 5.78 7.17 -6.93
N THR A 124 6.54 6.94 -8.02
CA THR A 124 6.66 5.60 -8.59
C THR A 124 7.33 4.64 -7.61
N ALA A 125 8.38 5.07 -6.90
CA ALA A 125 9.07 4.22 -5.94
C ALA A 125 8.20 3.88 -4.72
N HIS A 126 7.54 4.87 -4.13
CA HIS A 126 6.94 4.73 -2.81
C HIS A 126 5.43 4.47 -2.83
N VAL A 127 4.73 4.88 -3.90
CA VAL A 127 3.30 4.61 -4.07
C VAL A 127 3.16 3.36 -4.93
N VAL A 128 3.65 3.41 -6.18
CA VAL A 128 3.42 2.33 -7.16
C VAL A 128 4.16 1.04 -6.82
N LEU A 129 5.44 1.14 -6.48
CA LEU A 129 6.27 -0.02 -6.16
C LEU A 129 6.31 -0.35 -4.66
N ASP A 130 5.60 0.43 -3.84
CA ASP A 130 5.52 0.24 -2.38
C ASP A 130 6.90 0.10 -1.70
N LYS A 131 7.92 0.82 -2.19
CA LYS A 131 9.26 0.75 -1.63
C LYS A 131 9.32 1.55 -0.34
N TRP A 132 9.73 0.91 0.75
CA TRP A 132 9.98 1.62 2.01
C TRP A 132 11.13 2.63 1.92
N THR A 133 11.01 3.76 2.63
CA THR A 133 12.12 4.70 2.83
C THR A 133 12.01 5.45 4.15
N GLU A 134 13.15 5.75 4.75
CA GLU A 134 13.27 6.63 5.93
C GLU A 134 13.83 8.01 5.56
N ASP A 135 14.11 8.24 4.28
CA ASP A 135 14.66 9.50 3.80
C ASP A 135 13.60 10.62 3.87
N LYS A 136 13.77 11.50 4.86
CA LYS A 136 12.89 12.65 5.11
C LYS A 136 12.73 13.55 3.89
N THR A 137 13.75 13.66 3.02
CA THR A 137 13.65 14.50 1.83
C THR A 137 12.65 13.92 0.84
N ARG A 138 12.69 12.60 0.64
CA ARG A 138 11.76 11.86 -0.24
C ARG A 138 10.36 11.86 0.32
N ILE A 139 10.20 11.67 1.63
CA ILE A 139 8.90 11.75 2.31
C ILE A 139 8.29 13.14 2.15
N ASN A 140 9.06 14.22 2.35
CA ASN A 140 8.58 15.58 2.15
C ASN A 140 8.18 15.88 0.71
N ILE A 141 8.91 15.35 -0.27
CA ILE A 141 8.54 15.48 -1.69
C ILE A 141 7.27 14.69 -1.96
N LEU A 142 7.16 13.48 -1.42
CA LEU A 142 5.98 12.63 -1.58
C LEU A 142 4.73 13.32 -1.03
N ALA A 143 4.79 13.85 0.19
CA ALA A 143 3.71 14.61 0.81
C ALA A 143 3.31 15.84 -0.01
N LYS A 144 4.24 16.50 -0.69
CA LYS A 144 3.92 17.63 -1.59
C LYS A 144 3.24 17.19 -2.89
N VAL A 145 3.51 15.99 -3.37
CA VAL A 145 3.02 15.46 -4.65
C VAL A 145 1.63 14.82 -4.50
N LEU A 146 1.43 14.11 -3.37
CA LEU A 146 0.13 13.62 -2.92
C LEU A 146 -0.79 14.81 -2.56
#